data_AF-A0A1D2QRI7-F1
#
_entry.id   AF-A0A1D2QRI7-F1
#
_cell.length_a   1.000
_cell.length_b   1.000
_cell.length_c   1.000
_cell.angle_alpha   90.00
_cell.angle_beta   90.00
_cell.angle_gamma   90.00
#
_symmetry.space_group_name_H-M   'P 1'
#
loop_
_entity.id
_entity.type
_entity.pdbx_description
1 polymer ?
#
loop_
_entity_poly.entity_id
_entity_poly.type
_entity_poly.pdbx_seq_one_letter_code
_entity_poly.pdbx_strand_id
1 'polypeptide(L)'
;MQKLTPKQRNFRKSLLTKIHLADSYVSFYAENEKDYRDMLQQSFGKRSAADLTINQLIILLDFLNGKRANPVERVTKAQIDFIEKGWELKARDKSKRALMNFVNKNTNLTLIRLDALTKQQATGIINAIKRMKKA
;
A
#
# COMPACT_ATOMS: atom_id res chain seq x y z
N MET A 1 9.80 6.32 -14.90
CA MET A 1 8.38 5.94 -14.88
C MET A 1 8.10 5.03 -16.07
N GLN A 2 7.53 3.84 -15.86
CA GLN A 2 7.20 2.93 -16.96
C GLN A 2 6.08 3.57 -17.81
N LYS A 3 6.27 3.66 -19.13
CA LYS A 3 5.32 4.29 -20.04
C LYS A 3 4.11 3.37 -20.22
N LEU A 4 2.91 3.85 -19.85
CA LEU A 4 1.67 3.09 -20.00
C LEU A 4 1.38 2.80 -21.48
N THR A 5 0.94 1.57 -21.77
CA THR A 5 0.42 1.20 -23.10
C THR A 5 -0.88 1.97 -23.40
N PRO A 6 -1.30 2.13 -24.66
CA PRO A 6 -2.56 2.78 -25.01
C PRO A 6 -3.76 2.18 -24.26
N LYS A 7 -3.84 0.85 -24.17
CA LYS A 7 -4.88 0.13 -23.42
C LYS A 7 -4.87 0.49 -21.93
N GLN A 8 -3.70 0.53 -21.32
CA GLN A 8 -3.55 0.92 -19.90
C GLN A 8 -3.93 2.39 -19.67
N ARG A 9 -3.59 3.31 -20.60
CA ARG A 9 -4.00 4.71 -20.50
C ARG A 9 -5.52 4.87 -20.56
N ASN A 10 -6.18 4.17 -21.48
CA ASN A 10 -7.64 4.21 -21.60
C ASN A 10 -8.32 3.63 -20.37
N PHE A 11 -7.82 2.50 -19.87
CA PHE A 11 -8.32 1.90 -18.65
C PHE A 11 -8.16 2.82 -17.44
N ARG A 12 -6.98 3.45 -17.29
CA ARG A 12 -6.71 4.44 -16.25
C ARG A 12 -7.66 5.63 -16.30
N LYS A 13 -7.91 6.18 -17.51
CA LYS A 13 -8.88 7.26 -17.71
C LYS A 13 -10.28 6.84 -17.25
N SER A 14 -10.71 5.64 -17.64
CA SER A 14 -12.01 5.10 -17.22
C SER A 14 -12.12 4.98 -15.70
N LEU A 15 -11.07 4.53 -15.00
CA LEU A 15 -11.06 4.45 -13.54
C LEU A 15 -11.20 5.83 -12.88
N LEU A 16 -10.49 6.85 -13.39
CA LEU A 16 -10.63 8.22 -12.89
C LEU A 16 -12.07 8.73 -13.03
N THR A 17 -12.71 8.51 -14.18
CA THR A 17 -14.12 8.87 -14.37
C THR A 17 -15.03 8.15 -13.38
N LYS A 18 -14.82 6.84 -13.18
CA LYS A 18 -15.64 6.03 -12.25
C LYS A 18 -15.50 6.46 -10.79
N ILE A 19 -14.33 6.96 -10.39
CA ILE A 19 -14.12 7.47 -9.02
C ILE A 19 -15.07 8.64 -8.73
N HIS A 20 -15.25 9.56 -9.67
CA HIS A 20 -16.16 10.70 -9.50
C HIS A 20 -17.64 10.32 -9.49
N LEU A 21 -17.97 9.09 -9.89
CA LEU A 21 -19.32 8.53 -9.88
C LEU A 21 -19.56 7.53 -8.75
N ALA A 22 -18.54 7.25 -7.92
CA ALA A 22 -18.64 6.26 -6.87
C ALA A 22 -19.49 6.76 -5.70
N ASP A 23 -20.20 5.87 -5.02
CA ASP A 23 -21.23 6.22 -4.03
C ASP A 23 -20.69 7.14 -2.92
N SER A 24 -19.58 6.77 -2.27
CA SER A 24 -18.98 7.58 -1.21
C SER A 24 -18.37 8.88 -1.74
N TYR A 25 -17.98 8.91 -3.03
CA TYR A 25 -17.50 10.15 -3.63
C TYR A 25 -18.63 11.15 -3.79
N VAL A 26 -19.70 10.73 -4.46
CA VAL A 26 -20.86 11.58 -4.73
C VAL A 26 -21.55 12.01 -3.44
N SER A 27 -21.72 11.10 -2.49
CA SER A 27 -22.47 11.38 -1.25
C SER A 27 -21.70 12.17 -0.19
N PHE A 28 -20.36 12.23 -0.27
CA PHE A 28 -19.55 12.87 0.77
C PHE A 28 -18.37 13.64 0.20
N TYR A 29 -17.45 12.98 -0.52
CA TYR A 29 -16.18 13.62 -0.92
C TYR A 29 -16.31 14.69 -2.01
N ALA A 30 -17.41 14.72 -2.76
CA ALA A 30 -17.68 15.76 -3.75
C ALA A 30 -17.83 17.14 -3.10
N GLU A 31 -18.41 17.19 -1.90
CA GLU A 31 -18.57 18.42 -1.11
C GLU A 31 -17.44 18.60 -0.08
N ASN A 32 -16.72 17.52 0.25
CA ASN A 32 -15.65 17.50 1.26
C ASN A 32 -14.28 17.23 0.62
N GLU A 33 -13.84 18.14 -0.26
CA GLU A 33 -12.59 17.96 -1.04
C GLU A 33 -11.35 17.81 -0.15
N LYS A 34 -11.29 18.55 0.97
CA LYS A 34 -10.17 18.47 1.91
C LYS A 34 -10.04 17.05 2.49
N ASP A 35 -11.15 16.47 2.93
CA ASP A 35 -11.17 15.11 3.50
C ASP A 35 -10.81 14.06 2.44
N TYR A 36 -11.23 14.28 1.20
CA TYR A 36 -10.82 13.43 0.09
C TYR A 36 -9.29 13.45 -0.11
N ARG A 37 -8.70 14.64 -0.14
CA ARG A 37 -7.24 14.81 -0.30
C ARG A 37 -6.47 14.24 0.88
N ASP A 38 -6.97 14.43 2.09
CA ASP A 38 -6.35 13.90 3.31
C ASP A 38 -6.41 12.36 3.32
N MET A 39 -7.54 11.76 2.94
CA MET A 39 -7.68 10.31 2.77
C MET A 39 -6.69 9.75 1.73
N LEU A 40 -6.55 10.41 0.57
CA LEU A 40 -5.57 10.01 -0.45
C LEU A 40 -4.14 10.11 0.07
N GLN A 41 -3.82 11.18 0.81
CA GLN A 41 -2.49 11.41 1.35
C GLN A 41 -2.13 10.35 2.39
N GLN A 42 -3.06 10.02 3.28
CA GLN A 42 -2.86 9.01 4.31
C GLN A 42 -2.74 7.60 3.72
N SER A 43 -3.54 7.29 2.70
CA SER A 43 -3.67 5.91 2.19
C SER A 43 -2.65 5.58 1.09
N PHE A 44 -2.28 6.57 0.28
CA PHE A 44 -1.41 6.40 -0.89
C PHE A 44 -0.21 7.34 -0.92
N GLY A 45 -0.11 8.30 -0.01
CA GLY A 45 0.94 9.32 -0.01
C GLY A 45 0.78 10.35 -1.14
N LYS A 46 -0.42 10.51 -1.70
CA LYS A 46 -0.73 11.39 -2.84
C LYS A 46 -1.88 12.32 -2.51
N ARG A 47 -1.87 13.54 -3.05
CA ARG A 47 -2.96 14.51 -2.85
C ARG A 47 -3.96 14.58 -4.01
N SER A 48 -3.80 13.74 -5.03
CA SER A 48 -4.67 13.68 -6.20
C SER A 48 -4.80 12.25 -6.72
N ALA A 49 -6.01 11.85 -7.09
CA ALA A 49 -6.25 10.60 -7.79
C ALA A 49 -5.50 10.55 -9.14
N ALA A 50 -5.25 11.70 -9.75
CA ALA A 50 -4.47 11.81 -10.99
C ALA A 50 -2.99 11.43 -10.81
N ASP A 51 -2.48 11.32 -9.59
CA ASP A 51 -1.11 10.85 -9.31
C ASP A 51 -1.04 9.35 -8.97
N LEU A 52 -2.21 8.69 -8.88
CA LEU A 52 -2.29 7.28 -8.53
C LEU A 52 -1.97 6.37 -9.72
N THR A 53 -1.37 5.23 -9.40
CA THR A 53 -1.20 4.10 -10.32
C THR A 53 -2.55 3.41 -10.60
N ILE A 54 -2.63 2.61 -11.66
CA ILE A 54 -3.84 1.84 -11.99
C ILE A 54 -4.30 0.98 -10.80
N ASN A 55 -3.37 0.30 -10.13
CA ASN A 55 -3.71 -0.56 -8.99
C ASN A 55 -4.26 0.25 -7.81
N GLN A 56 -3.69 1.42 -7.53
CA GLN A 56 -4.18 2.30 -6.47
C GLN A 56 -5.56 2.88 -6.82
N LEU A 57 -5.82 3.20 -8.10
CA LEU A 57 -7.14 3.62 -8.56
C LEU A 57 -8.20 2.52 -8.39
N ILE A 58 -7.83 1.26 -8.63
CA ILE A 58 -8.73 0.11 -8.37
C ILE A 58 -9.05 0.00 -6.88
N ILE A 59 -8.03 0.08 -6.01
CA ILE A 59 -8.21 0.03 -4.54
C ILE A 59 -9.11 1.17 -4.07
N LEU A 60 -8.87 2.39 -4.56
CA LEU A 60 -9.66 3.56 -4.24
C LEU A 60 -11.12 3.39 -4.69
N LEU A 61 -11.35 2.94 -5.92
CA LEU A 61 -12.70 2.73 -6.45
C LEU A 61 -13.45 1.65 -5.68
N ASP A 62 -12.79 0.56 -5.28
CA ASP A 62 -13.40 -0.48 -4.45
C ASP A 62 -13.80 0.07 -3.08
N PHE A 63 -12.95 0.90 -2.45
CA PHE A 63 -13.26 1.55 -1.18
C PHE A 63 -14.45 2.51 -1.30
N LEU A 64 -14.44 3.39 -2.31
CA LEU A 64 -15.52 4.37 -2.50
C LEU A 64 -16.89 3.73 -2.80
N ASN A 65 -16.89 2.52 -3.35
CA ASN A 65 -18.10 1.71 -3.57
C ASN A 65 -18.40 0.74 -2.41
N GLY A 66 -17.76 0.89 -1.26
CA GLY A 66 -18.01 0.05 -0.08
C GLY A 66 -17.56 -1.41 -0.19
N LYS A 67 -16.85 -1.80 -1.26
CA LYS A 67 -16.33 -3.17 -1.45
C LYS A 67 -15.12 -3.47 -0.56
N ARG A 68 -14.52 -2.42 0.00
CA ARG A 68 -13.41 -2.51 0.96
C ARG A 68 -13.62 -1.51 2.07
N ALA A 69 -13.28 -1.91 3.29
CA ALA A 69 -13.38 -1.03 4.46
C ALA A 69 -12.32 0.09 4.46
N ASN A 70 -11.14 -0.13 3.87
CA ASN A 70 -10.04 0.85 3.90
C ASN A 70 -9.26 0.85 2.56
N PRO A 71 -8.84 2.01 2.03
CA PRO A 71 -8.13 2.14 0.76
C PRO A 71 -6.61 1.95 0.91
N VAL A 72 -6.16 1.01 1.74
CA VAL A 72 -4.74 0.81 2.06
C VAL A 72 -4.08 -0.14 1.06
N GLU A 73 -2.95 0.28 0.48
CA GLU A 73 -2.12 -0.60 -0.35
C GLU A 73 -1.34 -1.58 0.55
N ARG A 74 -1.82 -2.82 0.62
CA ARG A 74 -1.18 -3.90 1.40
C ARG A 74 0.12 -4.38 0.74
N VAL A 75 0.99 -4.96 1.56
CA VAL A 75 2.22 -5.59 1.11
C VAL A 75 1.94 -6.66 0.03
N THR A 76 2.79 -6.75 -0.99
CA THR A 76 2.66 -7.78 -2.02
C THR A 76 3.33 -9.09 -1.58
N LYS A 77 2.92 -10.22 -2.17
CA LYS A 77 3.58 -11.52 -1.91
C LYS A 77 5.08 -11.47 -2.19
N ALA A 78 5.49 -10.83 -3.29
CA ALA A 78 6.91 -10.65 -3.61
C ALA A 78 7.68 -9.84 -2.55
N GLN A 79 7.04 -8.83 -1.93
CA GLN A 79 7.66 -8.10 -0.82
C GLN A 79 7.75 -8.97 0.45
N ILE A 80 6.73 -9.75 0.76
CA ILE A 80 6.76 -10.73 1.87
C ILE A 80 7.92 -11.70 1.65
N ASP A 81 8.01 -12.31 0.47
CA ASP A 81 9.07 -13.28 0.13
C ASP A 81 10.46 -12.64 0.25
N PHE A 82 10.60 -11.38 -0.16
CA PHE A 82 11.85 -10.65 -0.02
C PHE A 82 12.21 -10.41 1.45
N ILE A 83 11.24 -10.06 2.29
CA ILE A 83 11.43 -9.87 3.73
C ILE A 83 11.87 -11.19 4.37
N GLU A 84 11.14 -12.28 4.11
CA GLU A 84 11.42 -13.61 4.67
C GLU A 84 12.80 -14.11 4.24
N LYS A 85 13.11 -14.08 2.94
CA LYS A 85 14.41 -14.49 2.42
C LYS A 85 15.55 -13.59 2.93
N GLY A 86 15.31 -12.28 2.99
CA GLY A 86 16.30 -11.33 3.50
C GLY A 86 16.61 -11.55 4.98
N TRP A 87 15.61 -11.89 5.78
CA TRP A 87 15.77 -12.25 7.19
C TRP A 87 16.56 -13.56 7.32
N GLU A 88 16.16 -14.60 6.61
CA GLU A 88 16.81 -15.92 6.62
C GLU A 88 18.32 -15.84 6.28
N LEU A 89 18.70 -14.92 5.39
CA LEU A 89 20.08 -14.76 4.95
C LEU A 89 20.95 -13.90 5.90
N LYS A 90 20.35 -13.13 6.82
CA LYS A 90 21.08 -12.08 7.56
C LYS A 90 20.88 -12.10 9.06
N ALA A 91 19.77 -12.64 9.55
CA ALA A 91 19.45 -12.65 10.96
C ALA A 91 20.22 -13.75 11.68
N ARG A 92 20.70 -13.44 12.89
CA ARG A 92 21.29 -14.43 13.79
C ARG A 92 20.24 -15.41 14.32
N ASP A 93 19.07 -14.90 14.69
CA ASP A 93 17.89 -15.70 15.04
C ASP A 93 16.88 -15.65 13.88
N LYS A 94 16.73 -16.79 13.20
CA LYS A 94 15.92 -16.95 12.00
C LYS A 94 14.46 -17.30 12.30
N SER A 95 14.10 -17.42 13.57
CA SER A 95 12.73 -17.76 13.95
C SER A 95 11.73 -16.71 13.47
N LYS A 96 10.52 -17.17 13.14
CA LYS A 96 9.39 -16.30 12.79
C LYS A 96 9.11 -15.27 13.90
N ARG A 97 9.27 -15.66 15.16
CA ARG A 97 9.11 -14.77 16.32
C ARG A 97 10.12 -13.63 16.30
N ALA A 98 11.40 -13.92 16.03
CA ALA A 98 12.42 -12.88 15.92
C ALA A 98 12.16 -11.92 14.74
N LEU A 99 11.72 -12.46 13.60
CA LEU A 99 11.31 -11.64 12.46
C LEU A 99 10.13 -10.71 12.82
N MET A 100 9.07 -11.25 13.43
CA MET A 100 7.91 -10.43 13.81
C MET A 100 8.29 -9.38 14.86
N ASN A 101 9.14 -9.70 15.83
CA ASN A 101 9.65 -8.71 16.78
C ASN A 101 10.44 -7.59 16.09
N PHE A 102 11.27 -7.93 15.10
CA PHE A 102 11.99 -6.94 14.31
C PHE A 102 11.03 -6.04 13.53
N VAL A 103 10.03 -6.63 12.87
CA VAL A 103 9.01 -5.87 12.13
C VAL A 103 8.26 -4.93 13.06
N ASN A 104 7.72 -5.45 14.17
CA ASN A 104 6.95 -4.70 15.16
C ASN A 104 7.76 -3.54 15.75
N LYS A 105 9.05 -3.75 16.02
CA LYS A 105 9.94 -2.69 16.49
C LYS A 105 10.16 -1.59 15.46
N ASN A 106 10.27 -1.93 14.17
CA ASN A 106 10.52 -0.95 13.10
C ASN A 106 9.24 -0.22 12.66
N THR A 107 8.06 -0.82 12.86
CA THR A 107 6.77 -0.20 12.53
C THR A 107 6.08 0.45 13.72
N ASN A 108 6.54 0.17 14.95
CA ASN A 108 5.88 0.53 16.20
C ASN A 108 4.42 0.01 16.27
N LEU A 109 4.22 -1.24 15.83
CA LEU A 109 2.91 -1.91 15.80
C LEU A 109 3.01 -3.31 16.40
N THR A 110 1.88 -3.88 16.80
CA THR A 110 1.79 -5.27 17.30
C THR A 110 1.19 -6.18 16.23
N LEU A 111 1.92 -6.39 15.14
CA LEU A 111 1.47 -7.25 14.04
C LEU A 111 1.76 -8.73 14.35
N ILE A 112 0.85 -9.60 13.93
CA ILE A 112 0.97 -11.06 14.06
C ILE A 112 1.41 -11.70 12.73
N ARG A 113 1.15 -11.02 11.61
CA ARG A 113 1.45 -11.51 10.26
C ARG A 113 1.99 -10.38 9.38
N LEU A 114 2.85 -10.74 8.42
CA LEU A 114 3.46 -9.78 7.49
C LEU A 114 2.44 -9.17 6.52
N ASP A 115 1.39 -9.89 6.14
CA ASP A 115 0.36 -9.41 5.22
C ASP A 115 -0.48 -8.24 5.77
N ALA A 116 -0.42 -8.01 7.08
CA ALA A 116 -0.99 -6.82 7.70
C ALA A 116 -0.19 -5.55 7.37
N LEU A 117 1.05 -5.65 6.89
CA LEU A 117 1.86 -4.49 6.52
C LEU A 117 1.24 -3.74 5.35
N THR A 118 1.38 -2.42 5.38
CA THR A 118 1.25 -1.61 4.17
C THR A 118 2.48 -1.81 3.29
N LYS A 119 2.33 -1.53 1.99
CA LYS A 119 3.44 -1.56 1.04
C LYS A 119 4.58 -0.62 1.43
N GLN A 120 4.26 0.54 2.02
CA GLN A 120 5.23 1.51 2.51
C GLN A 120 6.00 0.96 3.72
N GLN A 121 5.30 0.40 4.71
CA GLN A 121 5.93 -0.26 5.86
C GLN A 121 6.84 -1.40 5.41
N ALA A 122 6.36 -2.27 4.51
CA ALA A 122 7.15 -3.36 3.95
C ALA A 122 8.42 -2.86 3.24
N THR A 123 8.34 -1.77 2.50
CA THR A 123 9.53 -1.13 1.87
C THR A 123 10.53 -0.65 2.94
N GLY A 124 10.03 -0.06 4.03
CA GLY A 124 10.85 0.31 5.19
C GLY A 124 11.57 -0.88 5.82
N ILE A 125 10.85 -1.98 6.05
CA ILE A 125 11.40 -3.25 6.57
C ILE A 125 12.46 -3.82 5.63
N ILE A 126 12.18 -3.89 4.32
CA ILE A 126 13.13 -4.36 3.31
C ILE A 126 14.43 -3.55 3.36
N ASN A 127 14.32 -2.23 3.46
CA ASN A 127 15.48 -1.35 3.56
C ASN A 127 16.24 -1.55 4.89
N ALA A 128 15.53 -1.79 6.00
CA ALA A 128 16.16 -2.11 7.27
C ALA A 128 16.93 -3.43 7.21
N ILE A 129 16.35 -4.48 6.63
CA ILE A 129 17.02 -5.77 6.40
C ILE A 129 18.24 -5.61 5.49
N LYS A 130 18.15 -4.81 4.43
CA LYS A 130 19.29 -4.52 3.55
C LYS A 130 20.46 -3.87 4.29
N ARG A 131 20.19 -3.03 5.29
CA ARG A 131 21.23 -2.39 6.13
C ARG A 131 21.82 -3.30 7.20
N MET A 132 21.19 -4.43 7.53
CA MET A 132 21.78 -5.40 8.45
C MET A 132 23.08 -5.95 7.86
N LYS A 133 24.13 -6.00 8.69
CA LYS A 133 25.34 -6.77 8.41
C LYS A 133 24.94 -8.25 8.35
N LYS A 134 25.56 -9.03 7.46
CA LYS A 134 25.40 -10.49 7.50
C LYS A 134 25.88 -10.98 8.86
N ALA A 135 25.04 -11.79 9.52
CA ALA A 135 25.42 -12.53 10.71
C ALA A 135 26.42 -13.64 10.37
#